data_AF-D8QJJ9-F1
#
_entry.id   AF-D8QJJ9-F1
#
_cell.length_a   1.000
_cell.length_b   1.000
_cell.length_c   1.000
_cell.angle_alpha   90.00
_cell.angle_beta   90.00
_cell.angle_gamma   90.00
#
_symmetry.space_group_name_H-M   'P 1'
#
loop_
_entity.id
_entity.type
_entity.pdbx_description
1 polymer ?
#
loop_
_entity_poly.entity_id
_entity_poly.type
_entity_poly.pdbx_seq_one_letter_code
_entity_poly.pdbx_strand_id
1 'polypeptide(L)'
;VVFRSKDHILLNIHRANLRAVTDGPFAVDLAAPEGDVADLPEDGDTLELMFRHVYPGRIPSLAPLPFQELYTLAEASEKYRVGPAMNMCYTHLDLLYRKRPLKVLAYAFRHGYHELMNKCAPSTVGRSVKDV
;
A
#
# COMPACT_ATOMS: atom_id res chain seq x y z
N VAL A 1 -18.64 -5.35 -2.03
CA VAL A 1 -17.77 -6.28 -2.79
C VAL A 1 -17.00 -7.09 -1.77
N VAL A 2 -16.86 -8.39 -1.99
CA VAL A 2 -16.12 -9.25 -1.07
C VAL A 2 -14.78 -9.58 -1.69
N PHE A 3 -13.71 -9.29 -0.96
CA PHE A 3 -12.36 -9.74 -1.31
C PHE A 3 -11.95 -10.90 -0.41
N ARG A 4 -11.15 -11.82 -0.94
CA ARG A 4 -10.52 -12.90 -0.18
C ARG A 4 -9.02 -12.75 -0.25
N SER A 5 -8.37 -12.71 0.91
CA SER A 5 -6.92 -12.67 1.02
C SER A 5 -6.28 -14.03 0.71
N LYS A 6 -4.94 -14.08 0.57
CA LYS A 6 -4.20 -15.33 0.36
C LYS A 6 -4.37 -16.35 1.51
N ASP A 7 -4.62 -15.85 2.72
CA ASP A 7 -4.89 -16.61 3.95
C ASP A 7 -6.39 -16.77 4.21
N HIS A 8 -7.21 -16.59 3.17
CA HIS A 8 -8.64 -16.89 3.11
C HIS A 8 -9.53 -16.05 4.04
N ILE A 9 -9.05 -14.89 4.49
CA ILE A 9 -9.86 -13.90 5.20
C ILE A 9 -10.77 -13.18 4.21
N LEU A 10 -12.07 -13.10 4.53
CA LEU A 10 -13.06 -12.40 3.73
C LEU A 10 -13.23 -10.97 4.22
N LEU A 11 -13.07 -10.00 3.32
CA LEU A 11 -13.21 -8.57 3.61
C LEU A 11 -14.35 -7.99 2.78
N ASN A 12 -15.41 -7.54 3.44
CA ASN A 12 -16.57 -6.93 2.77
C ASN A 12 -16.44 -5.40 2.73
N ILE A 13 -16.23 -4.86 1.54
CA ILE A 13 -15.95 -3.45 1.31
C ILE A 13 -17.05 -2.78 0.49
N HIS A 14 -17.44 -1.56 0.87
CA HIS A 14 -18.43 -0.77 0.14
C HIS A 14 -17.83 -0.25 -1.17
N ARG A 15 -18.40 -0.67 -2.31
CA ARG A 15 -17.94 -0.25 -3.66
C ARG A 15 -17.93 1.27 -3.81
N ALA A 16 -18.94 1.96 -3.27
CA ALA A 16 -19.04 3.41 -3.33
C ALA A 16 -17.81 4.11 -2.72
N ASN A 17 -17.30 3.59 -1.60
CA ASN A 17 -16.13 4.15 -0.93
C ASN A 17 -14.85 3.85 -1.70
N LEU A 18 -14.70 2.63 -2.24
CA LEU A 18 -13.54 2.29 -3.09
C LEU A 18 -13.45 3.23 -4.29
N ARG A 19 -14.55 3.45 -5.01
CA ARG A 19 -14.58 4.36 -6.16
C ARG A 19 -14.23 5.80 -5.78
N ALA A 20 -14.57 6.24 -4.57
CA ALA A 20 -14.31 7.59 -4.13
C ALA A 20 -12.81 7.88 -3.91
N VAL A 21 -12.00 6.86 -3.62
CA VAL A 21 -10.60 7.03 -3.19
C VAL A 21 -9.58 6.22 -3.98
N THR A 22 -10.02 5.50 -5.02
CA THR A 22 -9.15 4.70 -5.89
C THR A 22 -9.32 5.10 -7.35
N ASP A 23 -8.23 5.09 -8.10
CA ASP A 23 -8.21 5.24 -9.57
C ASP A 23 -7.56 4.01 -10.25
N GLY A 24 -7.42 2.91 -9.50
CA GLY A 24 -6.82 1.64 -9.95
C GLY A 24 -7.85 0.54 -10.26
N PRO A 25 -7.46 -0.75 -10.10
CA PRO A 25 -8.33 -1.89 -10.44
C PRO A 25 -9.70 -1.89 -9.76
N PHE A 26 -9.82 -1.26 -8.58
CA PHE A 26 -11.07 -1.16 -7.83
C PHE A 26 -12.01 -0.03 -8.31
N ALA A 27 -11.53 0.87 -9.16
CA ALA A 27 -12.34 1.95 -9.75
C ALA A 27 -13.23 1.45 -10.89
N VAL A 28 -12.92 0.28 -11.47
CA VAL A 28 -13.64 -0.27 -12.62
C VAL A 28 -14.94 -0.95 -12.16
N ASP A 29 -16.03 -0.65 -12.87
CA ASP A 29 -17.29 -1.37 -12.73
C ASP A 29 -17.21 -2.73 -13.41
N LEU A 30 -16.52 -3.65 -12.73
CA LEU A 30 -16.71 -5.05 -12.98
C LEU A 30 -18.10 -5.41 -12.42
N ALA A 31 -19.02 -5.70 -13.35
CA ALA A 31 -20.27 -6.39 -13.09
C ALA A 31 -19.94 -7.80 -12.58
N ALA A 32 -19.44 -7.86 -11.35
CA ALA A 32 -19.25 -9.10 -10.64
C ALA A 32 -20.65 -9.51 -10.14
N PRO A 33 -21.11 -10.74 -10.43
CA PRO A 33 -22.37 -11.25 -9.90
C PRO A 33 -22.50 -11.02 -8.39
N GLU A 34 -23.72 -10.87 -7.89
CA GLU A 34 -23.93 -10.89 -6.44
C GLU A 34 -23.34 -12.19 -5.85
N GLY A 35 -22.49 -12.05 -4.84
CA GLY A 35 -21.77 -13.17 -4.22
C GLY A 35 -20.40 -13.48 -4.81
N ASP A 36 -19.94 -12.77 -5.84
CA ASP A 36 -18.60 -12.98 -6.39
C ASP A 36 -17.51 -12.49 -5.42
N VAL A 37 -16.51 -13.35 -5.21
CA VAL A 37 -15.40 -13.14 -4.26
C VAL A 37 -14.12 -12.94 -5.06
N ALA A 38 -13.54 -11.75 -4.98
CA ALA A 38 -12.30 -11.44 -5.67
C ALA A 38 -11.09 -11.86 -4.83
N ASP A 39 -10.30 -12.81 -5.34
CA ASP A 39 -9.06 -13.26 -4.71
C ASP A 39 -7.94 -12.25 -4.88
N LEU A 40 -7.31 -11.85 -3.78
CA LEU A 40 -6.16 -10.96 -3.71
C LEU A 40 -4.96 -11.70 -3.10
N PRO A 41 -3.74 -11.53 -3.64
CA PRO A 41 -2.56 -12.27 -3.19
C PRO A 41 -1.93 -11.73 -1.90
N GLU A 42 -2.43 -10.64 -1.31
CA GLU A 42 -1.99 -10.11 -0.03
C GLU A 42 -2.66 -10.85 1.16
N ASP A 43 -2.04 -10.83 2.34
CA ASP A 43 -2.65 -11.35 3.58
C ASP A 43 -3.80 -10.46 4.08
N GLY A 44 -4.62 -11.06 4.94
CA GLY A 44 -5.75 -10.40 5.58
C GLY A 44 -5.35 -9.14 6.32
N ASP A 45 -4.26 -9.17 7.08
CA ASP A 45 -3.78 -8.01 7.86
C ASP A 45 -3.42 -6.81 6.96
N THR A 46 -2.67 -7.05 5.87
CA THR A 46 -2.33 -6.00 4.90
C THR A 46 -3.60 -5.43 4.25
N LEU A 47 -4.52 -6.29 3.80
CA LEU A 47 -5.74 -5.87 3.13
C LEU A 47 -6.69 -5.14 4.08
N GLU A 48 -6.85 -5.62 5.31
CA GLU A 48 -7.70 -4.98 6.32
C GLU A 48 -7.20 -3.56 6.59
N LEU A 49 -5.90 -3.41 6.82
CA LEU A 49 -5.29 -2.11 7.09
C LEU A 49 -5.40 -1.16 5.89
N MET A 50 -5.17 -1.66 4.67
CA MET A 50 -5.37 -0.88 3.45
C MET A 50 -6.83 -0.44 3.32
N PHE A 51 -7.78 -1.35 3.50
CA PHE A 51 -9.21 -1.05 3.34
C PHE A 51 -9.78 -0.16 4.46
N ARG A 52 -9.15 -0.07 5.64
CA ARG A 52 -9.50 0.95 6.64
C ARG A 52 -9.30 2.38 6.11
N HIS A 53 -8.42 2.60 5.13
CA HIS A 53 -8.23 3.91 4.48
C HIS A 53 -9.29 4.22 3.42
N VAL A 54 -10.16 3.27 3.09
CA VAL A 54 -11.24 3.45 2.12
C VAL A 54 -12.45 4.12 2.76
N TYR A 55 -12.64 3.95 4.07
CA TYR A 55 -13.79 4.51 4.76
C TYR A 55 -13.55 5.97 5.18
N PRO A 56 -14.57 6.83 5.08
CA PRO A 56 -14.48 8.19 5.58
C PRO A 56 -14.31 8.19 7.10
N GLY A 57 -13.59 9.19 7.62
CA GLY A 57 -13.39 9.39 9.05
C GLY A 57 -11.91 9.46 9.41
N ARG A 58 -11.58 9.00 10.62
CA ARG A 58 -10.21 9.04 11.13
C ARG A 58 -9.36 8.00 10.42
N ILE A 59 -8.43 8.47 9.60
CA ILE A 59 -7.42 7.64 8.94
C ILE A 59 -6.58 6.94 10.03
N PRO A 60 -6.37 5.61 9.96
CA PRO A 60 -5.56 4.89 10.94
C PRO A 60 -4.11 5.38 10.90
N SER A 61 -3.47 5.45 12.06
CA SER A 61 -2.05 5.81 12.14
C SER A 61 -1.18 4.61 11.72
N LEU A 62 -0.16 4.87 10.92
CA LEU A 62 0.87 3.88 10.55
C LEU A 62 2.13 3.95 11.43
N ALA A 63 2.18 4.90 12.37
CA ALA A 63 3.32 5.09 13.28
C ALA A 63 3.74 3.83 14.08
N PRO A 64 2.81 2.98 14.57
CA PRO A 64 3.20 1.80 15.35
C PRO A 64 3.67 0.62 14.49
N LEU A 65 3.57 0.68 13.16
CA LEU A 65 3.85 -0.47 12.31
C LEU A 65 5.36 -0.75 12.20
N PRO A 66 5.77 -2.02 12.31
CA PRO A 66 7.08 -2.46 11.86
C PRO A 66 7.33 -2.08 10.41
N PHE A 67 8.59 -1.77 10.07
CA PHE A 67 8.95 -1.33 8.72
C PHE A 67 8.49 -2.32 7.63
N GLN A 68 8.58 -3.62 7.90
CA GLN A 68 8.22 -4.63 6.90
C GLN A 68 6.72 -4.62 6.59
N GLU A 69 5.87 -4.46 7.61
CA GLU A 69 4.42 -4.34 7.43
C GLU A 69 4.06 -3.03 6.71
N LEU A 70 4.69 -1.91 7.10
CA LEU A 70 4.54 -0.63 6.39
C LEU A 70 4.93 -0.77 4.90
N TYR A 71 6.03 -1.46 4.61
CA TYR A 71 6.51 -1.66 3.25
C TYR A 71 5.56 -2.53 2.43
N THR A 72 5.05 -3.62 3.01
CA THR A 72 4.05 -4.48 2.36
C THR A 72 2.75 -3.72 2.10
N LEU A 73 2.28 -2.92 3.07
CA LEU A 73 1.12 -2.04 2.91
C LEU A 73 1.35 -1.01 1.79
N ALA A 74 2.54 -0.41 1.73
CA ALA A 74 2.88 0.55 0.69
C ALA A 74 2.77 -0.10 -0.70
N GLU A 75 3.38 -1.26 -0.90
CA GLU A 75 3.31 -2.00 -2.18
C GLU A 75 1.86 -2.36 -2.58
N ALA A 76 1.06 -2.83 -1.62
CA ALA A 76 -0.36 -3.13 -1.88
C ALA A 76 -1.15 -1.86 -2.22
N SER A 77 -0.91 -0.76 -1.50
CA SER A 77 -1.59 0.52 -1.71
C SER A 77 -1.31 1.10 -3.09
N GLU A 78 -0.06 1.00 -3.57
CA GLU A 78 0.34 1.39 -4.93
C GLU A 78 -0.33 0.50 -5.98
N LYS A 79 -0.27 -0.82 -5.79
CA LYS A 79 -0.83 -1.81 -6.71
C LYS A 79 -2.32 -1.58 -6.97
N TYR A 80 -3.08 -1.29 -5.92
CA TYR A 80 -4.52 -1.05 -6.02
C TYR A 80 -4.89 0.43 -6.15
N ARG A 81 -3.89 1.31 -6.10
CA ARG A 81 -4.01 2.76 -6.16
C ARG A 81 -5.01 3.33 -5.14
N VAL A 82 -4.86 2.95 -3.87
CA VAL A 82 -5.66 3.47 -2.75
C VAL A 82 -5.05 4.77 -2.23
N GLY A 83 -5.48 5.90 -2.79
CA GLY A 83 -4.84 7.21 -2.62
C GLY A 83 -4.53 7.61 -1.17
N PRO A 84 -5.49 7.53 -0.22
CA PRO A 84 -5.22 7.87 1.18
C PRO A 84 -4.15 6.97 1.82
N ALA A 85 -4.15 5.67 1.52
CA ALA A 85 -3.15 4.73 2.04
C ALA A 85 -1.77 4.98 1.42
N MET A 86 -1.71 5.22 0.10
CA MET A 86 -0.47 5.58 -0.61
C MET A 86 0.18 6.81 0.02
N ASN A 87 -0.58 7.89 0.23
CA ASN A 87 -0.06 9.14 0.80
C ASN A 87 0.51 8.95 2.22
N MET A 88 -0.18 8.17 3.05
CA MET A 88 0.30 7.84 4.39
C MET A 88 1.57 6.98 4.33
N CYS A 89 1.60 5.94 3.50
CA CYS A 89 2.77 5.09 3.33
C CYS A 89 3.98 5.88 2.82
N TYR A 90 3.80 6.69 1.78
CA TYR A 90 4.82 7.57 1.23
C TYR A 90 5.42 8.48 2.31
N THR A 91 4.56 9.16 3.10
CA THR A 91 5.00 10.05 4.18
C THR A 91 5.86 9.32 5.20
N HIS A 92 5.46 8.12 5.62
CA HIS A 92 6.24 7.33 6.58
C HIS A 92 7.54 6.79 5.98
N LEU A 93 7.55 6.34 4.73
CA LEU A 93 8.77 5.89 4.04
C LEU A 93 9.75 7.05 3.84
N ASP A 94 9.26 8.24 3.51
CA ASP A 94 10.07 9.46 3.41
C ASP A 94 10.69 9.89 4.74
N LEU A 95 10.05 9.59 5.88
CA LEU A 95 10.66 9.81 7.21
C LEU A 95 11.72 8.75 7.54
N LEU A 96 11.57 7.53 7.01
CA LEU A 96 12.42 6.38 7.31
C LEU A 96 13.57 6.22 6.30
N TYR A 97 13.66 7.05 5.27
CA TYR A 97 14.61 6.88 4.17
C TYR A 97 16.06 6.73 4.61
N ARG A 98 16.53 7.48 5.61
CA ARG A 98 17.92 7.34 6.11
C ARG A 98 18.16 6.04 6.85
N LYS A 99 17.12 5.50 7.49
CA LYS A 99 17.18 4.25 8.26
C LYS A 99 17.10 3.01 7.36
N ARG A 100 16.33 3.08 6.27
CA ARG A 100 16.13 1.97 5.31
C ARG A 100 16.32 2.41 3.84
N PRO A 101 17.47 3.00 3.49
CA PRO A 101 17.63 3.74 2.24
C PRO A 101 17.51 2.89 0.99
N LEU A 102 17.99 1.64 1.02
CA LEU A 102 17.93 0.74 -0.12
C LEU A 102 16.49 0.28 -0.43
N LYS A 103 15.74 -0.15 0.60
CA LYS A 103 14.32 -0.51 0.46
C LYS A 103 13.47 0.68 0.01
N VAL A 104 13.67 1.86 0.60
CA VAL A 104 12.92 3.07 0.24
C VAL A 104 13.28 3.54 -1.17
N LEU A 105 14.56 3.47 -1.57
CA LEU A 105 14.97 3.74 -2.96
C LEU A 105 14.29 2.76 -3.94
N ALA A 106 14.24 1.47 -3.63
CA ALA A 106 13.59 0.47 -4.48
C ALA A 106 12.07 0.68 -4.62
N TYR A 107 11.41 1.10 -3.53
CA TYR A 107 10.00 1.51 -3.57
C TYR A 107 9.83 2.75 -4.46
N ALA A 108 10.61 3.80 -4.20
CA ALA A 108 10.54 5.05 -4.96
C ALA A 108 10.80 4.85 -6.45
N PHE A 109 11.73 3.96 -6.80
CA PHE A 109 12.00 3.57 -8.18
C PHE A 109 10.83 2.84 -8.84
N ARG A 110 10.26 1.83 -8.18
CA ARG A 110 9.16 1.02 -8.74
C ARG A 110 7.91 1.84 -9.02
N HIS A 111 7.64 2.86 -8.19
CA HIS A 111 6.41 3.66 -8.27
C HIS A 111 6.63 5.07 -8.84
N GLY A 112 7.85 5.39 -9.30
CA GLY A 112 8.14 6.65 -10.01
C GLY A 112 8.27 7.89 -9.12
N TYR A 113 8.55 7.74 -7.82
CA TYR A 113 8.77 8.85 -6.91
C TYR A 113 10.18 9.45 -7.03
N HIS A 114 10.42 10.21 -8.10
CA HIS A 114 11.74 10.77 -8.44
C HIS A 114 12.35 11.64 -7.33
N GLU A 115 11.56 12.45 -6.63
CA GLU A 115 12.06 13.27 -5.53
C GLU A 115 12.55 12.42 -4.36
N LEU A 116 11.76 11.41 -3.97
CA LEU A 116 12.14 10.47 -2.92
C LEU A 116 13.36 9.65 -3.34
N MET A 117 13.46 9.22 -4.61
CA MET A 117 14.65 8.55 -5.13
C MET A 117 15.90 9.41 -4.97
N ASN A 118 15.86 10.67 -5.42
CA ASN A 118 16.98 11.60 -5.33
C ASN A 118 17.37 11.87 -3.87
N LYS A 119 16.38 11.98 -2.99
CA LYS A 119 16.59 12.13 -1.55
C LYS A 119 17.24 10.89 -0.92
N CYS A 120 16.88 9.69 -1.37
CA CYS A 120 17.42 8.42 -0.88
C CYS A 120 18.83 8.12 -1.39
N ALA A 121 19.13 8.43 -2.65
CA ALA A 121 20.33 7.98 -3.34
C ALA A 121 21.64 8.23 -2.57
N PRO A 122 21.91 9.43 -1.99
CA PRO A 122 23.13 9.67 -1.22
C PRO A 122 23.29 8.73 -0.02
N SER A 123 22.19 8.30 0.60
CA SER A 123 22.21 7.41 1.78
C SER A 123 22.48 5.94 1.43
N THR A 124 22.56 5.60 0.14
CA THR A 124 22.76 4.23 -0.36
C THR A 124 24.22 3.93 -0.69
N VAL A 125 25.05 4.97 -0.88
CA VAL A 125 26.47 4.83 -1.22
C VAL A 125 27.21 4.07 -0.12
N GLY A 126 28.04 3.10 -0.52
CA GLY A 126 28.82 2.27 0.40
C GLY A 126 28.02 1.17 1.12
N ARG A 127 26.73 0.99 0.82
CA ARG A 127 25.92 -0.11 1.35
C ARG A 127 25.93 -1.32 0.42
N SER A 128 25.74 -2.51 1.00
CA SER A 128 25.64 -3.74 0.23
C SER A 128 24.28 -3.86 -0.45
N VAL A 129 24.27 -4.28 -1.72
CA VAL A 129 23.01 -4.57 -2.44
C VAL A 129 22.24 -5.74 -1.79
N LYS A 130 22.92 -6.57 -0.98
CA LYS A 130 22.25 -7.63 -0.20
C LYS A 130 21.30 -7.09 0.88
N ASP A 131 21.37 -5.81 1.20
CA ASP A 131 20.50 -5.16 2.19
C ASP A 131 19.18 -4.65 1.55
N VAL A 132 19.00 -4.87 0.24
CA VAL A 132 17.77 -4.59 -0.53
C VAL A 132 16.72 -5.66 -0.28
#